data_AF-A0A2V6I6K4-F1
#
_entry.id   AF-A0A2V6I6K4-F1
#
_cell.length_a   1.000
_cell.length_b   1.000
_cell.length_c   1.000
_cell.angle_alpha   90.00
_cell.angle_beta   90.00
_cell.angle_gamma   90.00
#
_symmetry.space_group_name_H-M   'P 1'
#
loop_
_entity.id
_entity.type
_entity.pdbx_description
1 polymer ?
#
loop_
_entity_poly.entity_id
_entity_poly.type
_entity_poly.pdbx_seq_one_letter_code
_entity_poly.pdbx_strand_id
1 'polypeptide(L)'
;MLTQSDRLQTIRAAFPREGLFAEKAWLLSPDAFPVEKKFVAELEQLGHRLFVFQRACNQLYQLSIKGKQPAWVARYLDAGKPKELIEFSRRKEIRDDLPRVIRPDLILTEKGYIIAEIDSVPGGIGLTGWLNQTYSTFDSQIIGGADGMLESFRTALPNGGDIVISQEAATYRPEMEWIAARLNQKILDNGSSILDEERVSSENPASSIKHPESAPSWRVVAAENYEPQDGRAVYRFFELFDLPNIPGIENTLRANAEGQITITPPIKPYLEEKMWFALFWMQPLHEFWRRELGEKYFSKLQEVIPYSWLLDPTPLTQHAVIPRLEIHDWREAAKFSQKDRDLLLKVSGFSPLGWGSRGIALGADLPHAEWEKRINHALETFDSSPTIMQRFQKGSLFDHQYWDPNSNELKTMNGRVRLCPYFFVEPNHVTLRGALATIAPADKKFVHGMSDAILVPSKIQ
;
A
#
# COMPACT_ATOMS: atom_id res chain seq x y z
N MET A 1 25.68 -10.29 -22.20
CA MET A 1 24.32 -10.46 -21.65
C MET A 1 24.16 -11.91 -21.23
N LEU A 2 23.64 -12.18 -20.04
CA LEU A 2 23.31 -13.54 -19.60
C LEU A 2 22.24 -14.16 -20.50
N THR A 3 22.32 -15.47 -20.76
CA THR A 3 21.22 -16.21 -21.43
C THR A 3 20.00 -16.28 -20.51
N GLN A 4 18.81 -16.58 -21.05
CA GLN A 4 17.60 -16.72 -20.23
C GLN A 4 17.76 -17.83 -19.17
N SER A 5 18.45 -18.94 -19.50
CA SER A 5 18.75 -20.03 -18.56
C SER A 5 19.65 -19.56 -17.41
N ASP A 6 20.70 -18.78 -17.71
CA ASP A 6 21.61 -18.25 -16.69
C ASP A 6 20.89 -17.29 -15.72
N ARG A 7 19.95 -16.49 -16.25
CA ARG A 7 19.10 -15.60 -15.42
C ARG A 7 18.20 -16.39 -14.48
N LEU A 8 17.55 -17.45 -14.96
CA LEU A 8 16.74 -18.32 -14.09
C LEU A 8 17.58 -18.95 -12.98
N GLN A 9 18.77 -19.44 -13.32
CA GLN A 9 19.68 -20.00 -12.32
C GLN A 9 20.10 -18.95 -11.30
N THR A 10 20.40 -17.72 -11.74
CA THR A 10 20.72 -16.58 -10.86
C THR A 10 19.56 -16.29 -9.89
N ILE A 11 18.32 -16.23 -10.41
CA ILE A 11 17.13 -15.99 -9.59
C ILE A 11 16.93 -17.13 -8.57
N ARG A 12 16.99 -18.40 -9.01
CA ARG A 12 16.83 -19.58 -8.14
C ARG A 12 17.91 -19.64 -7.06
N ALA A 13 19.16 -19.31 -7.40
CA ALA A 13 20.28 -19.32 -6.45
C ALA A 13 20.20 -18.18 -5.42
N ALA A 14 19.57 -17.06 -5.78
CA ALA A 14 19.42 -15.89 -4.92
C ALA A 14 18.25 -15.99 -3.93
N PHE A 15 17.36 -16.99 -4.07
CA PHE A 15 16.20 -17.15 -3.20
C PHE A 15 16.62 -17.33 -1.73
N PRO A 16 16.04 -16.55 -0.79
CA PRO A 16 16.27 -16.78 0.64
C PRO A 16 15.76 -18.16 1.05
N ARG A 17 16.51 -18.85 1.93
CA ARG A 17 16.13 -20.18 2.45
C ARG A 17 14.78 -20.16 3.17
N GLU A 18 14.48 -19.06 3.86
CA GLU A 18 13.23 -18.84 4.60
C GLU A 18 12.08 -18.34 3.70
N GLY A 19 12.37 -18.08 2.42
CA GLY A 19 11.44 -17.47 1.48
C GLY A 19 11.27 -15.96 1.68
N LEU A 20 10.39 -15.35 0.88
CA LEU A 20 9.97 -13.94 1.02
C LEU A 20 8.49 -13.79 1.36
N PHE A 21 7.74 -14.88 1.25
CA PHE A 21 6.36 -15.00 1.66
C PHE A 21 6.14 -16.37 2.26
N ALA A 22 5.50 -16.44 3.43
CA ALA A 22 4.97 -17.71 3.87
C ALA A 22 3.82 -18.08 2.91
N GLU A 23 3.87 -19.28 2.32
CA GLU A 23 2.77 -19.92 1.59
C GLU A 23 2.39 -19.34 0.21
N LYS A 24 3.16 -18.39 -0.35
CA LYS A 24 2.94 -17.89 -1.73
C LYS A 24 4.07 -18.31 -2.65
N ALA A 25 3.79 -19.27 -3.52
CA ALA A 25 4.56 -19.47 -4.75
C ALA A 25 4.13 -18.43 -5.80
N TRP A 26 5.00 -18.16 -6.76
CA TRP A 26 4.67 -17.41 -7.97
C TRP A 26 5.52 -17.92 -9.14
N LEU A 27 5.11 -17.60 -10.35
CA LEU A 27 5.83 -17.97 -11.56
C LEU A 27 7.05 -17.06 -11.76
N LEU A 28 8.22 -17.67 -11.95
CA LEU A 28 9.46 -16.95 -12.20
C LEU A 28 9.56 -16.52 -13.66
N SER A 29 10.18 -15.38 -13.91
CA SER A 29 10.40 -14.85 -15.26
C SER A 29 11.86 -14.39 -15.42
N PRO A 30 12.49 -14.63 -16.57
CA PRO A 30 13.85 -14.14 -16.82
C PRO A 30 13.90 -12.63 -17.11
N ASP A 31 12.74 -11.98 -17.24
CA ASP A 31 12.62 -10.58 -17.66
C ASP A 31 11.80 -9.76 -16.65
N ALA A 32 12.34 -8.60 -16.29
CA ALA A 32 11.60 -7.57 -15.57
C ALA A 32 10.49 -6.99 -16.43
N PHE A 33 9.41 -6.50 -15.83
CA PHE A 33 8.29 -5.91 -16.54
C PHE A 33 8.70 -4.57 -17.18
N PRO A 34 8.59 -4.40 -18.51
CA PRO A 34 9.01 -3.16 -19.16
C PRO A 34 8.02 -2.02 -18.89
N VAL A 35 8.56 -0.85 -18.58
CA VAL A 35 7.81 0.40 -18.39
C VAL A 35 8.48 1.49 -19.21
N GLU A 36 7.73 2.10 -20.13
CA GLU A 36 8.24 3.18 -20.95
C GLU A 36 8.75 4.35 -20.10
N LYS A 37 9.88 4.96 -20.49
CA LYS A 37 10.45 6.12 -19.80
C LYS A 37 9.45 7.25 -19.53
N LYS A 38 8.52 7.51 -20.46
CA LYS A 38 7.45 8.52 -20.28
C LYS A 38 6.49 8.13 -19.16
N PHE A 39 6.15 6.85 -19.05
CA PHE A 39 5.28 6.37 -17.98
C PHE A 39 6.00 6.39 -16.62
N VAL A 40 7.30 6.09 -16.57
CA VAL A 40 8.11 6.25 -15.35
C VAL A 40 8.06 7.70 -14.84
N ALA A 41 8.25 8.69 -15.71
CA ALA A 41 8.15 10.10 -15.33
C ALA A 41 6.74 10.47 -14.81
N GLU A 42 5.68 9.87 -15.37
CA GLU A 42 4.32 10.05 -14.86
C GLU A 42 4.11 9.36 -13.50
N LEU A 43 4.72 8.19 -13.25
CA LEU A 43 4.71 7.54 -11.94
C LEU A 43 5.40 8.40 -10.87
N GLU A 44 6.54 9.01 -11.19
CA GLU A 44 7.23 9.94 -10.27
C GLU A 44 6.33 11.13 -9.89
N GLN A 45 5.61 11.69 -10.87
CA GLN A 45 4.64 12.75 -10.62
C GLN A 45 3.43 12.26 -9.83
N LEU A 46 2.96 11.04 -10.09
CA LEU A 46 1.88 10.41 -9.34
C LEU A 46 2.23 10.28 -7.86
N GLY A 47 3.45 9.87 -7.52
CA GLY A 47 3.90 9.77 -6.13
C GLY A 47 3.69 11.06 -5.35
N HIS A 48 4.10 12.20 -5.93
CA HIS A 48 3.85 13.51 -5.31
C HIS A 48 2.36 13.86 -5.21
N ARG A 49 1.56 13.59 -6.25
CA ARG A 49 0.10 13.84 -6.23
C ARG A 49 -0.59 13.03 -5.13
N LEU A 50 -0.20 11.77 -4.93
CA LEU A 50 -0.76 10.90 -3.89
C LEU A 50 -0.37 11.35 -2.49
N PHE A 51 0.86 11.84 -2.29
CA PHE A 51 1.25 12.44 -1.03
C PHE A 51 0.41 13.69 -0.69
N VAL A 52 0.23 14.59 -1.66
CA VAL A 52 -0.63 15.78 -1.48
C VAL A 52 -2.09 15.38 -1.23
N PHE A 53 -2.57 14.32 -1.91
CA PHE A 53 -3.89 13.75 -1.68
C PHE A 53 -4.07 13.21 -0.25
N GLN A 54 -3.15 12.38 0.26
CA GLN A 54 -3.21 11.88 1.63
C GLN A 54 -3.14 13.00 2.67
N ARG A 55 -2.32 14.04 2.42
CA ARG A 55 -2.30 15.24 3.26
C ARG A 55 -3.65 15.95 3.27
N ALA A 56 -4.28 16.11 2.11
CA ALA A 56 -5.61 16.71 1.99
C ALA A 56 -6.70 15.86 2.67
N CYS A 57 -6.63 14.53 2.59
CA CYS A 57 -7.50 13.61 3.33
C CYS A 57 -7.38 13.84 4.85
N ASN A 58 -6.14 13.88 5.37
CA ASN A 58 -5.89 14.16 6.78
C ASN A 58 -6.46 15.53 7.18
N GLN A 59 -6.22 16.56 6.38
CA GLN A 59 -6.73 17.91 6.63
C GLN A 59 -8.26 17.97 6.59
N LEU A 60 -8.92 17.30 5.63
CA LEU A 60 -10.37 17.29 5.52
C LEU A 60 -11.02 16.69 6.75
N TYR A 61 -10.51 15.54 7.21
CA TYR A 61 -10.96 14.89 8.44
C TYR A 61 -10.82 15.85 9.64
N GLN A 62 -9.65 16.46 9.80
CA GLN A 62 -9.35 17.38 10.90
C GLN A 62 -10.20 18.66 10.86
N LEU A 63 -10.57 19.15 9.67
CA LEU A 63 -11.47 20.29 9.53
C LEU A 63 -12.93 19.90 9.78
N SER A 64 -13.34 18.69 9.40
CA SER A 64 -14.68 18.16 9.64
C SER A 64 -14.97 18.05 11.15
N ILE A 65 -14.05 17.48 11.94
CA ILE A 65 -14.19 17.40 13.41
C ILE A 65 -14.20 18.76 14.11
N LYS A 66 -13.62 19.79 13.47
CA LYS A 66 -13.60 21.18 13.98
C LYS A 66 -14.81 22.01 13.52
N GLY A 67 -15.75 21.41 12.78
CA GLY A 67 -16.91 22.12 12.21
C GLY A 67 -16.55 23.13 11.11
N LYS A 68 -15.35 23.02 10.51
CA LYS A 68 -14.88 23.89 9.41
C LYS A 68 -15.10 23.31 8.02
N GLN A 69 -15.44 22.02 7.98
CA GLN A 69 -15.91 21.29 6.80
C GLN A 69 -17.13 20.46 7.25
N PRO A 70 -17.94 19.92 6.31
CA PRO A 70 -19.15 19.20 6.69
C PRO A 70 -18.90 18.06 7.68
N ALA A 71 -19.67 18.02 8.78
CA ALA A 71 -19.48 17.07 9.88
C ALA A 71 -19.70 15.60 9.46
N TRP A 72 -20.47 15.38 8.39
CA TRP A 72 -20.72 14.04 7.88
C TRP A 72 -19.46 13.35 7.35
N VAL A 73 -18.40 14.09 6.96
CA VAL A 73 -17.14 13.49 6.52
C VAL A 73 -16.50 12.69 7.65
N ALA A 74 -16.29 13.31 8.81
CA ALA A 74 -15.76 12.63 9.98
C ALA A 74 -16.71 11.51 10.44
N ARG A 75 -18.03 11.75 10.44
CA ARG A 75 -19.04 10.73 10.79
C ARG A 75 -18.89 9.46 9.94
N TYR A 76 -18.75 9.59 8.61
CA TYR A 76 -18.59 8.42 7.75
C TYR A 76 -17.24 7.73 7.97
N LEU A 77 -16.16 8.50 8.13
CA LEU A 77 -14.83 7.95 8.34
C LEU A 77 -14.64 7.33 9.73
N ASP A 78 -15.45 7.72 10.72
CA ASP A 78 -15.46 7.12 12.06
C ASP A 78 -16.34 5.86 12.16
N ALA A 79 -17.22 5.63 11.18
CA ALA A 79 -18.15 4.50 11.18
C ALA A 79 -17.42 3.15 11.38
N GLY A 80 -17.97 2.30 12.25
CA GLY A 80 -17.41 1.00 12.60
C GLY A 80 -16.21 0.98 13.55
N LYS A 81 -15.64 2.13 13.90
CA LYS A 81 -14.37 2.19 14.65
C LYS A 81 -14.59 2.31 16.16
N PRO A 82 -13.76 1.66 17.00
CA PRO A 82 -13.77 1.84 18.44
C PRO A 82 -13.55 3.30 18.82
N LYS A 83 -14.26 3.75 19.86
CA LYS A 83 -14.21 5.14 20.33
C LYS A 83 -12.80 5.53 20.77
N GLU A 84 -12.12 4.63 21.46
CA GLU A 84 -10.77 4.82 21.99
C GLU A 84 -9.77 5.04 20.84
N LEU A 85 -9.93 4.31 19.73
CA LEU A 85 -9.10 4.46 18.54
C LEU A 85 -9.38 5.80 17.82
N ILE A 86 -10.65 6.19 17.71
CA ILE A 86 -11.04 7.49 17.15
C ILE A 86 -10.40 8.62 17.97
N GLU A 87 -10.54 8.57 19.30
CA GLU A 87 -9.96 9.56 20.21
C GLU A 87 -8.43 9.60 20.12
N PHE A 88 -7.78 8.43 20.05
CA PHE A 88 -6.34 8.33 19.85
C PHE A 88 -5.88 9.00 18.55
N SER A 89 -6.56 8.71 17.45
CA SER A 89 -6.21 9.22 16.11
C SER A 89 -6.33 10.75 15.97
N ARG A 90 -7.01 11.41 16.92
CA ARG A 90 -7.24 12.87 16.94
C ARG A 90 -6.23 13.63 17.81
N ARG A 91 -5.31 12.93 18.45
CA ARG A 91 -4.28 13.52 19.31
C ARG A 91 -3.42 14.53 18.56
N LYS A 92 -3.02 15.59 19.27
CA LYS A 92 -2.25 16.71 18.68
C LYS A 92 -0.85 16.26 18.26
N GLU A 93 -0.30 15.28 18.98
CA GLU A 93 1.06 14.74 18.85
C GLU A 93 1.25 14.07 17.48
N ILE A 94 0.23 13.35 16.99
CA ILE A 94 0.27 12.66 15.70
C ILE A 94 -0.53 13.38 14.61
N ARG A 95 -1.01 14.61 14.87
CA ARG A 95 -1.95 15.33 14.00
C ARG A 95 -1.45 15.45 12.56
N ASP A 96 -0.17 15.77 12.41
CA ASP A 96 0.44 16.07 11.10
C ASP A 96 1.18 14.85 10.51
N ASP A 97 1.21 13.72 11.24
CA ASP A 97 1.84 12.50 10.77
C ASP A 97 1.09 11.88 9.59
N LEU A 98 1.84 11.40 8.61
CA LEU A 98 1.34 10.70 7.42
C LEU A 98 2.16 9.42 7.19
N PRO A 99 1.62 8.43 6.46
CA PRO A 99 2.39 7.28 6.02
C PRO A 99 3.67 7.70 5.28
N ARG A 100 4.80 7.06 5.63
CA ARG A 100 6.09 7.32 4.97
C ARG A 100 6.30 6.51 3.69
N VAL A 101 5.48 5.50 3.46
CA VAL A 101 5.48 4.68 2.25
C VAL A 101 4.08 4.74 1.67
N ILE A 102 3.98 5.08 0.39
CA ILE A 102 2.73 5.14 -0.37
C ILE A 102 2.83 4.11 -1.49
N ARG A 103 1.90 3.16 -1.50
CA ARG A 103 1.80 2.16 -2.56
C ARG A 103 0.38 2.16 -3.13
N PRO A 104 0.15 2.75 -4.30
CA PRO A 104 -1.08 2.51 -5.03
C PRO A 104 -1.02 1.17 -5.76
N ASP A 105 -2.16 0.52 -5.87
CA ASP A 105 -2.35 -0.61 -6.77
C ASP A 105 -2.90 -0.08 -8.10
N LEU A 106 -2.07 -0.08 -9.14
CA LEU A 106 -2.44 0.42 -10.46
C LEU A 106 -2.86 -0.72 -11.38
N ILE A 107 -4.06 -0.65 -11.94
CA ILE A 107 -4.47 -1.55 -13.04
C ILE A 107 -4.14 -0.85 -14.35
N LEU A 108 -3.30 -1.47 -15.17
CA LEU A 108 -2.97 -0.95 -16.50
C LEU A 108 -4.16 -1.18 -17.45
N THR A 109 -4.52 -0.17 -18.23
CA THR A 109 -5.68 -0.15 -19.14
C THR A 109 -5.27 0.39 -20.51
N GLU A 110 -6.16 0.30 -21.49
CA GLU A 110 -5.88 0.79 -22.85
C GLU A 110 -5.63 2.31 -22.90
N LYS A 111 -6.14 3.05 -21.91
CA LYS A 111 -6.05 4.51 -21.82
C LYS A 111 -4.97 5.00 -20.85
N GLY A 112 -4.17 4.09 -20.29
CA GLY A 112 -3.18 4.41 -19.25
C GLY A 112 -3.36 3.50 -18.04
N TYR A 113 -3.72 4.06 -16.88
CA TYR A 113 -3.89 3.29 -15.65
C TYR A 113 -5.01 3.86 -14.79
N ILE A 114 -5.52 3.02 -13.89
CA ILE A 114 -6.45 3.43 -12.83
C ILE A 114 -5.97 2.95 -11.47
N ILE A 115 -6.26 3.73 -10.44
CA ILE A 115 -5.90 3.41 -9.06
C ILE A 115 -7.02 2.54 -8.47
N ALA A 116 -6.71 1.28 -8.17
CA ALA A 116 -7.64 0.36 -7.54
C ALA A 116 -7.79 0.60 -6.03
N GLU A 117 -6.66 0.88 -5.37
CA GLU A 117 -6.55 1.23 -3.94
C GLU A 117 -5.21 1.92 -3.65
N ILE A 118 -5.08 2.47 -2.44
CA ILE A 118 -3.84 3.03 -1.90
C ILE A 118 -3.63 2.40 -0.53
N ASP A 119 -2.51 1.70 -0.35
CA ASP A 119 -2.20 1.04 0.92
C ASP A 119 -1.41 1.95 1.84
N SER A 120 -1.83 1.96 3.11
CA SER A 120 -1.13 2.66 4.19
C SER A 120 -0.10 1.78 4.90
N VAL A 121 -0.29 0.45 4.90
CA VAL A 121 0.63 -0.55 5.44
C VAL A 121 1.03 -1.53 4.32
N PRO A 122 1.81 -1.08 3.32
CA PRO A 122 2.06 -1.90 2.14
C PRO A 122 2.99 -3.08 2.44
N GLY A 123 2.54 -4.30 2.12
CA GLY A 123 3.43 -5.45 1.97
C GLY A 123 4.25 -5.39 0.67
N GLY A 124 5.02 -6.43 0.39
CA GLY A 124 5.81 -6.57 -0.84
C GLY A 124 7.06 -5.68 -0.89
N ILE A 125 7.37 -4.92 0.16
CA ILE A 125 8.55 -4.04 0.21
C ILE A 125 9.82 -4.89 0.11
N GLY A 126 9.93 -5.94 0.93
CA GLY A 126 11.12 -6.77 1.00
C GLY A 126 11.23 -7.69 -0.20
N LEU A 127 10.10 -8.23 -0.69
CA LEU A 127 10.08 -8.93 -1.97
C LEU A 127 10.60 -8.06 -3.10
N THR A 128 10.09 -6.84 -3.23
CA THR A 128 10.48 -5.93 -4.31
C THR A 128 11.95 -5.54 -4.16
N GLY A 129 12.44 -5.31 -2.94
CA GLY A 129 13.85 -5.08 -2.68
C GLY A 129 14.74 -6.25 -3.09
N TRP A 130 14.35 -7.49 -2.77
CA TRP A 130 15.08 -8.68 -3.19
C TRP A 130 15.07 -8.87 -4.71
N LEU A 131 13.91 -8.69 -5.35
CA LEU A 131 13.78 -8.74 -6.80
C LEU A 131 14.66 -7.68 -7.47
N ASN A 132 14.66 -6.46 -6.94
CA ASN A 132 15.51 -5.38 -7.43
C ASN A 132 16.99 -5.75 -7.35
N GLN A 133 17.49 -6.22 -6.20
CA GLN A 133 18.88 -6.65 -6.04
C GLN A 133 19.24 -7.78 -7.01
N THR A 134 18.37 -8.78 -7.12
CA THR A 134 18.60 -9.97 -7.94
C THR A 134 18.66 -9.62 -9.43
N TYR A 135 17.66 -8.89 -9.94
CA TYR A 135 17.59 -8.55 -11.36
C TYR A 135 18.64 -7.50 -11.76
N SER A 136 19.04 -6.62 -10.83
CA SER A 136 20.10 -5.63 -11.09
C SER A 136 21.47 -6.26 -11.39
N THR A 137 21.68 -7.54 -11.05
CA THR A 137 22.92 -8.26 -11.41
C THR A 137 23.06 -8.50 -12.92
N PHE A 138 21.95 -8.44 -13.67
CA PHE A 138 21.94 -8.69 -15.11
C PHE A 138 21.10 -7.69 -15.93
N ASP A 139 20.39 -6.76 -15.30
CA ASP A 139 19.65 -5.68 -15.93
C ASP A 139 19.88 -4.36 -15.19
N SER A 140 20.56 -3.40 -15.81
CA SER A 140 20.88 -2.12 -15.17
C SER A 140 19.72 -1.10 -15.19
N GLN A 141 18.59 -1.44 -15.81
CA GLN A 141 17.44 -0.53 -15.99
C GLN A 141 16.32 -0.74 -14.96
N ILE A 142 16.55 -1.53 -13.91
CA ILE A 142 15.55 -1.76 -12.85
C ILE A 142 15.16 -0.44 -12.19
N ILE A 143 13.86 -0.19 -12.08
CA ILE A 143 13.32 1.01 -11.44
C ILE A 143 13.71 1.00 -9.96
N GLY A 144 14.40 2.07 -9.53
CA GLY A 144 14.97 2.21 -8.19
C GLY A 144 16.33 1.54 -7.98
N GLY A 145 16.84 0.79 -8.97
CA GLY A 145 18.10 0.07 -8.89
C GLY A 145 18.13 -1.02 -7.81
N ALA A 146 19.31 -1.58 -7.54
CA ALA A 146 19.49 -2.70 -6.62
C ALA A 146 19.03 -2.38 -5.19
N ASP A 147 19.42 -1.20 -4.68
CA ASP A 147 19.28 -0.88 -3.25
C ASP A 147 18.21 0.18 -2.93
N GLY A 148 17.52 0.74 -3.94
CA GLY A 148 16.58 1.85 -3.72
C GLY A 148 15.49 1.55 -2.69
N MET A 149 14.92 0.34 -2.71
CA MET A 149 13.91 -0.09 -1.73
C MET A 149 14.47 -0.16 -0.30
N LEU A 150 15.68 -0.71 -0.13
CA LEU A 150 16.32 -0.85 1.18
C LEU A 150 16.73 0.50 1.76
N GLU A 151 17.42 1.32 0.97
CA GLU A 151 17.90 2.63 1.43
C GLU A 151 16.76 3.58 1.78
N SER A 152 15.63 3.50 1.07
CA SER A 152 14.46 4.30 1.42
C SER A 152 13.62 3.69 2.55
N PHE A 153 13.60 2.37 2.75
CA PHE A 153 13.02 1.81 3.98
C PHE A 153 13.81 2.27 5.21
N ARG A 154 15.14 2.35 5.10
CA ARG A 154 16.01 2.91 6.15
C ARG A 154 15.58 4.32 6.56
N THR A 155 15.07 5.17 5.65
CA THR A 155 14.63 6.53 6.01
C THR A 155 13.31 6.56 6.80
N ALA A 156 12.53 5.48 6.75
CA ALA A 156 11.37 5.31 7.63
C ALA A 156 11.79 5.06 9.09
N LEU A 157 12.94 4.42 9.29
CA LEU A 157 13.54 4.08 10.59
C LEU A 157 15.04 4.45 10.62
N PRO A 158 15.40 5.75 10.58
CA PRO A 158 16.77 6.19 10.31
C PRO A 158 17.80 5.77 11.36
N ASN A 159 17.36 5.61 12.61
CA ASN A 159 18.20 5.22 13.76
C ASN A 159 18.02 3.73 14.10
N GLY A 160 17.51 2.91 13.17
CA GLY A 160 17.01 1.59 13.49
C GLY A 160 15.60 1.64 14.07
N GLY A 161 15.06 0.47 14.38
CA GLY A 161 13.73 0.35 14.95
C GLY A 161 13.17 -1.06 14.93
N ASP A 162 11.96 -1.17 15.46
CA ASP A 162 11.22 -2.41 15.56
C ASP A 162 10.17 -2.48 14.44
N ILE A 163 10.26 -3.52 13.61
CA ILE A 163 9.21 -3.87 12.66
C ILE A 163 8.24 -4.78 13.41
N VAL A 164 7.11 -4.22 13.83
CA VAL A 164 6.13 -4.91 14.69
C VAL A 164 5.05 -5.52 13.82
N ILE A 165 5.01 -6.84 13.72
CA ILE A 165 4.13 -7.57 12.79
C ILE A 165 3.12 -8.44 13.54
N SER A 166 1.83 -8.30 13.23
CA SER A 166 0.78 -9.13 13.85
C SER A 166 0.67 -10.50 13.19
N GLN A 167 -0.03 -11.40 13.87
CA GLN A 167 -0.36 -12.74 13.39
C GLN A 167 -1.22 -12.69 12.11
N GLU A 168 -2.14 -11.72 11.99
CA GLU A 168 -2.93 -11.50 10.77
C GLU A 168 -2.03 -11.21 9.56
N ALA A 169 -0.92 -10.50 9.79
CA ALA A 169 0.06 -10.17 8.77
C ALA A 169 1.22 -11.18 8.66
N ALA A 170 1.18 -12.32 9.37
CA ALA A 170 2.32 -13.24 9.50
C ALA A 170 2.90 -13.73 8.15
N THR A 171 2.10 -13.79 7.09
CA THR A 171 2.57 -14.21 5.76
C THR A 171 3.63 -13.27 5.14
N TYR A 172 3.72 -12.02 5.63
CA TYR A 172 4.70 -11.01 5.22
C TYR A 172 5.94 -10.98 6.13
N ARG A 173 5.99 -11.77 7.20
CA ARG A 173 7.14 -11.82 8.11
C ARG A 173 8.48 -12.09 7.40
N PRO A 174 8.59 -13.05 6.46
CA PRO A 174 9.88 -13.35 5.84
C PRO A 174 10.46 -12.17 5.05
N GLU A 175 9.64 -11.37 4.37
CA GLU A 175 10.15 -10.20 3.65
C GLU A 175 10.64 -9.09 4.60
N MET A 176 10.01 -8.94 5.77
CA MET A 176 10.43 -7.97 6.77
C MET A 176 11.71 -8.41 7.47
N GLU A 177 11.86 -9.70 7.73
CA GLU A 177 13.09 -10.30 8.28
C GLU A 177 14.25 -10.14 7.30
N TRP A 178 13.99 -10.34 6.01
CA TRP A 178 14.96 -10.08 4.95
C TRP A 178 15.41 -8.61 4.94
N ILE A 179 14.50 -7.64 5.01
CA ILE A 179 14.85 -6.21 5.08
C ILE A 179 15.75 -5.94 6.30
N ALA A 180 15.31 -6.38 7.49
CA ALA A 180 16.05 -6.13 8.72
C ALA A 180 17.46 -6.72 8.67
N ALA A 181 17.60 -7.96 8.19
CA ALA A 181 18.89 -8.63 8.02
C ALA A 181 19.81 -7.87 7.04
N ARG A 182 19.28 -7.42 5.89
CA ARG A 182 20.06 -6.66 4.90
C ARG A 182 20.51 -5.29 5.40
N LEU A 183 19.66 -4.58 6.14
CA LEU A 183 20.03 -3.28 6.70
C LEU A 183 21.10 -3.43 7.80
N ASN A 184 20.96 -4.43 8.67
CA ASN A 184 21.97 -4.72 9.69
C ASN A 184 23.31 -5.14 9.05
N GLN A 185 23.28 -5.96 8.00
CA GLN A 185 24.48 -6.38 7.27
C GLN A 185 25.23 -5.17 6.68
N LYS A 186 24.52 -4.26 6.01
CA LYS A 186 25.11 -3.04 5.45
C LYS A 186 25.80 -2.16 6.50
N ILE A 187 25.27 -2.11 7.73
CA ILE A 187 25.94 -1.38 8.83
C ILE A 187 27.24 -2.06 9.24
N LEU A 188 27.24 -3.40 9.36
CA LEU A 188 28.45 -4.14 9.72
C LEU A 188 29.54 -4.01 8.65
N ASP A 189 29.16 -4.07 7.37
CA ASP A 189 30.08 -3.92 6.24
C ASP A 189 30.70 -2.50 6.22
N ASN A 190 29.87 -1.46 6.41
CA ASN A 190 30.34 -0.07 6.47
C ASN A 190 31.19 0.21 7.72
N GLY A 191 30.83 -0.36 8.88
CA GLY A 191 31.59 -0.21 10.13
C GLY A 191 32.94 -0.92 10.11
N SER A 192 33.04 -2.06 9.42
CA SER A 192 34.31 -2.78 9.23
C SER A 192 35.26 -2.01 8.31
N SER A 193 34.74 -1.35 7.28
CA SER A 193 35.54 -0.50 6.38
C SER A 193 36.21 0.69 7.08
N ILE A 194 35.57 1.27 8.10
CA ILE A 194 36.12 2.43 8.85
C ILE A 194 37.24 1.99 9.82
N LEU A 195 37.07 0.83 10.46
CA LEU A 195 38.09 0.27 11.36
C LEU A 195 39.37 -0.17 10.63
N ASP A 196 39.28 -0.49 9.33
CA ASP A 196 40.44 -0.80 8.50
C ASP A 196 41.18 0.47 8.03
N GLU A 197 40.50 1.61 7.87
CA GLU A 197 41.14 2.90 7.55
C GLU A 197 41.79 3.57 8.78
N GLU A 198 41.17 3.50 9.96
CA GLU A 198 41.74 4.08 11.20
C GLU A 198 43.01 3.36 11.69
N ARG A 199 43.25 2.11 11.25
CA ARG A 199 44.52 1.40 11.54
C ARG A 199 45.73 1.96 10.81
N VAL A 200 45.56 2.88 9.85
CA VAL A 200 46.67 3.48 9.09
C VAL A 200 47.12 4.83 9.66
N SER A 201 46.38 5.43 10.59
CA SER A 201 46.79 6.71 11.20
C SER A 201 46.42 6.77 12.69
N SER A 202 47.32 6.32 13.56
CA SER A 202 47.18 6.58 15.00
C SER A 202 48.50 7.02 15.62
N GLU A 203 48.61 8.33 15.89
CA GLU A 203 49.35 8.86 17.03
C GLU A 203 48.52 9.96 17.71
N ASN A 204 47.91 9.60 18.86
CA ASN A 204 47.53 10.40 20.04
C ASN A 204 46.09 10.17 20.54
N PRO A 205 45.91 9.63 21.77
CA PRO A 205 44.60 9.50 22.40
C PRO A 205 44.47 10.48 23.58
N ALA A 206 43.55 11.44 23.48
CA ALA A 206 42.91 12.05 24.65
C ALA A 206 41.73 12.94 24.24
N SER A 207 40.50 12.47 24.44
CA SER A 207 39.47 13.17 25.23
C SER A 207 38.04 12.72 24.86
N SER A 208 37.20 12.64 25.90
CA SER A 208 35.73 12.55 25.89
C SER A 208 35.09 11.26 25.36
N ILE A 209 34.96 10.28 26.26
CA ILE A 209 33.98 9.18 26.12
C ILE A 209 32.59 9.79 26.33
N LYS A 210 31.94 10.20 25.25
CA LYS A 210 30.48 10.15 25.17
C LYS A 210 30.13 8.67 25.02
N HIS A 211 29.16 8.17 25.79
CA HIS A 211 28.61 6.83 25.56
C HIS A 211 28.24 6.72 24.07
N PRO A 212 28.78 5.74 23.32
CA PRO A 212 28.40 5.58 21.92
C PRO A 212 26.92 5.24 21.91
N GLU A 213 26.11 6.07 21.25
CA GLU A 213 24.77 5.66 20.83
C GLU A 213 24.92 4.30 20.14
N SER A 214 24.19 3.28 20.63
CA SER A 214 24.23 1.95 20.04
C SER A 214 24.01 2.05 18.54
N ALA A 215 24.83 1.36 17.75
CA ALA A 215 24.69 1.36 16.30
C ALA A 215 23.22 1.09 15.89
N PRO A 216 22.70 1.76 14.84
CA PRO A 216 21.34 1.52 14.39
C PRO A 216 21.10 0.03 14.14
N SER A 217 19.96 -0.48 14.59
CA SER A 217 19.60 -1.89 14.41
C SER A 217 18.14 -2.05 14.08
N TRP A 218 17.84 -2.96 13.16
CA TRP A 218 16.47 -3.34 12.79
C TRP A 218 16.19 -4.75 13.27
N ARG A 219 15.01 -4.97 13.85
CA ARG A 219 14.53 -6.31 14.18
C ARG A 219 13.05 -6.44 13.87
N VAL A 220 12.63 -7.65 13.56
CA VAL A 220 11.22 -8.00 13.41
C VAL A 220 10.74 -8.64 14.70
N VAL A 221 9.63 -8.15 15.23
CA VAL A 221 9.05 -8.62 16.50
C VAL A 221 7.56 -8.86 16.34
N ALA A 222 7.04 -9.88 17.02
CA ALA A 222 5.59 -10.15 17.02
C ALA A 222 4.84 -9.04 17.76
N ALA A 223 3.73 -8.58 17.20
CA ALA A 223 2.89 -7.54 17.82
C ALA A 223 2.28 -8.02 19.13
N GLU A 224 1.97 -9.31 19.23
CA GLU A 224 1.25 -9.94 20.34
C GLU A 224 2.04 -9.93 21.66
N ASN A 225 3.38 -9.86 21.56
CA ASN A 225 4.29 -9.86 22.69
C ASN A 225 5.21 -8.63 22.68
N TYR A 226 4.81 -7.56 21.98
CA TYR A 226 5.65 -6.38 21.83
C TYR A 226 5.68 -5.55 23.12
N GLU A 227 6.89 -5.28 23.61
CA GLU A 227 7.14 -4.38 24.74
C GLU A 227 7.85 -3.11 24.24
N PRO A 228 7.21 -1.93 24.36
CA PRO A 228 7.83 -0.66 23.96
C PRO A 228 9.14 -0.38 24.69
N GLN A 229 10.10 0.19 23.97
CA GLN A 229 11.39 0.61 24.51
C GLN A 229 11.59 2.10 24.25
N ASP A 230 11.89 2.87 25.30
CA ASP A 230 12.08 4.31 25.21
C ASP A 230 13.08 4.69 24.11
N GLY A 231 12.71 5.69 23.30
CA GLY A 231 13.49 6.21 22.19
C GLY A 231 13.42 5.37 20.90
N ARG A 232 12.76 4.21 20.89
CA ARG A 232 12.67 3.38 19.68
C ARG A 232 11.60 3.88 18.69
N ALA A 233 11.95 3.78 17.42
CA ALA A 233 11.01 3.91 16.32
C ALA A 233 10.38 2.55 16.00
N VAL A 234 9.09 2.55 15.68
CA VAL A 234 8.29 1.38 15.34
C VAL A 234 7.77 1.55 13.93
N TYR A 235 8.07 0.58 13.08
CA TYR A 235 7.34 0.39 11.83
C TYR A 235 6.21 -0.62 12.10
N ARG A 236 4.96 -0.14 12.18
CA ARG A 236 3.84 -1.06 12.36
C ARG A 236 3.56 -1.83 11.07
N PHE A 237 3.47 -3.13 11.20
CA PHE A 237 3.03 -4.04 10.16
C PHE A 237 1.82 -4.85 10.65
N PHE A 238 0.80 -4.10 11.07
CA PHE A 238 -0.51 -4.59 11.45
C PHE A 238 -1.56 -3.56 11.04
N GLU A 239 -2.74 -4.06 10.73
CA GLU A 239 -3.89 -3.25 10.34
C GLU A 239 -4.63 -2.71 11.57
N LEU A 240 -5.23 -1.52 11.49
CA LEU A 240 -5.88 -0.92 12.66
C LEU A 240 -7.19 -1.60 13.06
N PHE A 241 -7.83 -2.37 12.17
CA PHE A 241 -8.96 -3.22 12.56
C PHE A 241 -8.54 -4.40 13.44
N ASP A 242 -7.26 -4.78 13.40
CA ASP A 242 -6.72 -5.97 14.07
C ASP A 242 -6.29 -5.66 15.51
N LEU A 243 -6.29 -4.39 15.94
CA LEU A 243 -5.90 -4.01 17.31
C LEU A 243 -6.62 -4.83 18.41
N PRO A 244 -7.92 -5.15 18.31
CA PRO A 244 -8.58 -6.00 19.31
C PRO A 244 -7.98 -7.41 19.44
N ASN A 245 -7.27 -7.91 18.43
CA ASN A 245 -6.63 -9.22 18.41
C ASN A 245 -5.16 -9.18 18.85
N ILE A 246 -4.60 -8.01 19.19
CA ILE A 246 -3.20 -7.84 19.60
C ILE A 246 -3.14 -7.63 21.11
N PRO A 247 -2.79 -8.65 21.92
CA PRO A 247 -2.61 -8.49 23.35
C PRO A 247 -1.60 -7.40 23.68
N GLY A 248 -1.88 -6.59 24.70
CA GLY A 248 -0.95 -5.55 25.15
C GLY A 248 -0.83 -4.32 24.24
N ILE A 249 -1.61 -4.23 23.15
CA ILE A 249 -1.58 -3.09 22.22
C ILE A 249 -1.78 -1.73 22.92
N GLU A 250 -2.55 -1.70 24.01
CA GLU A 250 -2.76 -0.51 24.84
C GLU A 250 -1.45 0.06 25.41
N ASN A 251 -0.48 -0.81 25.78
CA ASN A 251 0.83 -0.38 26.26
C ASN A 251 1.62 0.32 25.13
N THR A 252 1.55 -0.21 23.92
CA THR A 252 2.17 0.37 22.72
C THR A 252 1.55 1.72 22.36
N LEU A 253 0.22 1.80 22.37
CA LEU A 253 -0.49 3.05 22.12
C LEU A 253 -0.18 4.09 23.20
N ARG A 254 -0.14 3.70 24.49
CA ARG A 254 0.24 4.58 25.59
C ARG A 254 1.68 5.10 25.43
N ALA A 255 2.64 4.22 25.13
CA ALA A 255 4.03 4.62 24.91
C ALA A 255 4.17 5.61 23.74
N ASN A 256 3.42 5.42 22.65
CA ASN A 256 3.39 6.38 21.54
C ASN A 256 2.75 7.72 21.96
N ALA A 257 1.67 7.69 22.74
CA ALA A 257 1.01 8.89 23.25
C ALA A 257 1.87 9.67 24.25
N GLU A 258 2.73 9.00 25.00
CA GLU A 258 3.68 9.59 25.95
C GLU A 258 5.00 10.03 25.29
N GLY A 259 5.16 9.78 23.98
CA GLY A 259 6.38 10.10 23.24
C GLY A 259 7.58 9.21 23.57
N GLN A 260 7.36 8.08 24.26
CA GLN A 260 8.39 7.07 24.53
C GLN A 260 8.83 6.36 23.25
N ILE A 261 7.89 6.10 22.35
CA ILE A 261 8.15 5.54 21.02
C ILE A 261 7.54 6.41 19.93
N THR A 262 7.98 6.20 18.69
CA THR A 262 7.32 6.76 17.50
C THR A 262 6.80 5.64 16.63
N ILE A 263 5.58 5.77 16.08
CA ILE A 263 4.98 4.75 15.21
C ILE A 263 4.76 5.30 13.80
N THR A 264 5.25 4.59 12.79
CA THR A 264 4.94 4.81 11.37
C THR A 264 4.49 3.50 10.73
N PRO A 265 3.52 3.50 9.80
CA PRO A 265 2.54 4.57 9.53
C PRO A 265 1.73 4.95 10.80
N PRO A 266 1.16 6.16 10.87
CA PRO A 266 0.49 6.64 12.10
C PRO A 266 -0.81 5.86 12.40
N ILE A 267 -1.24 5.91 13.67
CA ILE A 267 -2.49 5.29 14.15
C ILE A 267 -3.69 6.18 13.75
N LYS A 268 -4.04 6.14 12.46
CA LYS A 268 -5.10 6.96 11.85
C LYS A 268 -5.97 6.09 10.94
N PRO A 269 -7.00 5.43 11.48
CA PRO A 269 -7.82 4.49 10.70
C PRO A 269 -8.55 5.19 9.55
N TYR A 270 -8.89 6.47 9.70
CA TYR A 270 -9.50 7.25 8.64
C TYR A 270 -8.60 7.40 7.41
N LEU A 271 -7.27 7.25 7.49
CA LEU A 271 -6.38 7.29 6.31
C LEU A 271 -6.30 5.96 5.55
N GLU A 272 -6.77 4.87 6.14
CA GLU A 272 -6.77 3.51 5.55
C GLU A 272 -8.07 3.21 4.78
N GLU A 273 -8.98 4.19 4.69
CA GLU A 273 -10.31 4.05 4.13
C GLU A 273 -10.34 4.13 2.59
N LYS A 274 -10.97 3.14 1.95
CA LYS A 274 -11.29 3.19 0.51
C LYS A 274 -12.33 4.28 0.20
N MET A 275 -13.12 4.70 1.20
CA MET A 275 -14.13 5.76 1.13
C MET A 275 -13.60 7.08 0.58
N TRP A 276 -12.30 7.36 0.73
CA TRP A 276 -11.70 8.57 0.14
C TRP A 276 -11.94 8.67 -1.37
N PHE A 277 -12.03 7.56 -2.09
CA PHE A 277 -12.36 7.59 -3.51
C PHE A 277 -13.80 8.05 -3.76
N ALA A 278 -14.76 7.69 -2.91
CA ALA A 278 -16.12 8.21 -3.03
C ALA A 278 -16.19 9.70 -2.64
N LEU A 279 -15.54 10.08 -1.54
CA LEU A 279 -15.48 11.48 -1.07
C LEU A 279 -14.79 12.42 -2.08
N PHE A 280 -13.81 11.91 -2.82
CA PHE A 280 -13.12 12.65 -3.88
C PHE A 280 -14.08 13.15 -4.97
N TRP A 281 -15.13 12.38 -5.28
CA TRP A 281 -16.10 12.69 -6.34
C TRP A 281 -17.34 13.46 -5.87
N MET A 282 -17.49 13.70 -4.56
CA MET A 282 -18.65 14.39 -4.01
C MET A 282 -18.60 15.89 -4.31
N GLN A 283 -19.65 16.40 -4.95
CA GLN A 283 -19.73 17.81 -5.35
C GLN A 283 -19.55 18.82 -4.20
N PRO A 284 -20.11 18.60 -2.98
CA PRO A 284 -19.86 19.50 -1.85
C PRO A 284 -18.38 19.63 -1.44
N LEU A 285 -17.53 18.66 -1.82
CA LEU A 285 -16.10 18.65 -1.51
C LEU A 285 -15.24 19.13 -2.69
N HIS A 286 -15.85 19.45 -3.85
CA HIS A 286 -15.14 19.84 -5.07
C HIS A 286 -14.17 21.01 -4.85
N GLU A 287 -14.65 22.10 -4.25
CA GLU A 287 -13.84 23.30 -4.00
C GLU A 287 -12.72 23.05 -2.99
N PHE A 288 -12.95 22.16 -2.02
CA PHE A 288 -11.92 21.74 -1.08
C PHE A 288 -10.80 21.01 -1.84
N TRP A 289 -11.13 20.01 -2.66
CA TRP A 289 -10.14 19.26 -3.44
C TRP A 289 -9.39 20.16 -4.40
N ARG A 290 -10.09 21.02 -5.15
CA ARG A 290 -9.47 21.98 -6.07
C ARG A 290 -8.45 22.88 -5.37
N ARG A 291 -8.77 23.35 -4.16
CA ARG A 291 -7.89 24.23 -3.37
C ARG A 291 -6.69 23.48 -2.79
N GLU A 292 -6.92 22.36 -2.10
CA GLU A 292 -5.85 21.67 -1.37
C GLU A 292 -4.90 20.89 -2.28
N LEU A 293 -5.40 20.38 -3.41
CA LEU A 293 -4.58 19.67 -4.40
C LEU A 293 -4.00 20.63 -5.44
N GLY A 294 -4.68 21.75 -5.70
CA GLY A 294 -4.45 22.59 -6.86
C GLY A 294 -5.06 21.99 -8.14
N GLU A 295 -5.46 22.87 -9.07
CA GLU A 295 -6.18 22.50 -10.31
C GLU A 295 -5.52 21.34 -11.05
N LYS A 296 -4.21 21.44 -11.29
CA LYS A 296 -3.44 20.47 -12.06
C LYS A 296 -3.47 19.07 -11.44
N TYR A 297 -3.27 18.95 -10.13
CA TYR A 297 -3.23 17.65 -9.47
C TYR A 297 -4.64 17.08 -9.32
N PHE A 298 -5.63 17.94 -9.06
CA PHE A 298 -7.02 17.51 -8.99
C PHE A 298 -7.50 16.91 -10.31
N SER A 299 -7.31 17.60 -11.44
CA SER A 299 -7.68 17.06 -12.76
C SER A 299 -6.94 15.76 -13.09
N LYS A 300 -5.64 15.68 -12.76
CA LYS A 300 -4.85 14.46 -13.00
C LYS A 300 -5.32 13.28 -12.15
N LEU A 301 -5.73 13.51 -10.90
CA LEU A 301 -6.29 12.46 -10.06
C LEU A 301 -7.69 12.06 -10.53
N GLN A 302 -8.50 12.96 -11.09
CA GLN A 302 -9.78 12.63 -11.71
C GLN A 302 -9.66 11.69 -12.93
N GLU A 303 -8.53 11.74 -13.65
CA GLU A 303 -8.26 10.83 -14.77
C GLU A 303 -8.04 9.38 -14.30
N VAL A 304 -7.47 9.19 -13.10
CA VAL A 304 -6.95 7.88 -12.65
C VAL A 304 -7.68 7.28 -11.45
N ILE A 305 -8.39 8.07 -10.64
CA ILE A 305 -9.27 7.58 -9.58
C ILE A 305 -10.63 7.23 -10.21
N PRO A 306 -11.07 5.96 -10.24
CA PRO A 306 -12.36 5.63 -10.83
C PRO A 306 -13.52 6.31 -10.11
N TYR A 307 -14.56 6.69 -10.85
CA TYR A 307 -15.77 7.26 -10.26
C TYR A 307 -16.36 6.30 -9.24
N SER A 308 -16.56 6.80 -8.03
CA SER A 308 -16.94 6.00 -6.86
C SER A 308 -18.05 6.71 -6.10
N TRP A 309 -18.95 5.92 -5.52
CA TRP A 309 -20.07 6.36 -4.69
C TRP A 309 -19.97 5.71 -3.32
N LEU A 310 -20.54 6.38 -2.34
CA LEU A 310 -20.76 5.84 -1.00
C LEU A 310 -22.19 5.29 -0.93
N LEU A 311 -22.38 4.06 -0.46
CA LEU A 311 -23.70 3.42 -0.35
C LEU A 311 -24.48 3.92 0.87
N ASP A 312 -24.60 5.25 0.99
CA ASP A 312 -25.36 5.89 2.06
C ASP A 312 -26.87 5.67 1.83
N PRO A 313 -27.61 5.04 2.76
CA PRO A 313 -29.05 4.78 2.65
C PRO A 313 -29.92 6.02 2.93
N THR A 314 -29.34 7.19 3.19
CA THR A 314 -30.08 8.44 3.45
C THR A 314 -31.03 8.75 2.28
N PRO A 315 -32.35 8.87 2.53
CA PRO A 315 -33.32 9.17 1.48
C PRO A 315 -33.02 10.49 0.76
N LEU A 316 -33.06 10.45 -0.58
CA LEU A 316 -32.90 11.64 -1.40
C LEU A 316 -34.20 12.46 -1.44
N THR A 317 -34.08 13.78 -1.58
CA THR A 317 -35.23 14.64 -1.88
C THR A 317 -35.76 14.34 -3.28
N GLN A 318 -37.07 14.43 -3.50
CA GLN A 318 -37.79 14.03 -4.73
C GLN A 318 -37.22 14.46 -6.11
N HIS A 319 -36.35 15.47 -6.17
CA HIS A 319 -35.72 15.98 -7.39
C HIS A 319 -34.23 15.60 -7.52
N ALA A 320 -33.67 14.90 -6.53
CA ALA A 320 -32.26 14.50 -6.48
C ALA A 320 -32.09 13.06 -6.95
N VAL A 321 -30.92 12.79 -7.53
CA VAL A 321 -30.50 11.47 -8.03
C VAL A 321 -29.06 11.17 -7.61
N ILE A 322 -28.71 9.90 -7.56
CA ILE A 322 -27.32 9.45 -7.46
C ILE A 322 -26.66 9.68 -8.83
N PRO A 323 -25.67 10.59 -8.92
CA PRO A 323 -25.17 11.06 -10.21
C PRO A 323 -24.53 9.95 -11.02
N ARG A 324 -24.75 9.96 -12.35
CA ARG A 324 -24.24 8.99 -13.34
C ARG A 324 -24.83 7.58 -13.24
N LEU A 325 -25.67 7.32 -12.23
CA LEU A 325 -26.53 6.13 -12.16
C LEU A 325 -27.99 6.51 -12.43
N GLU A 326 -28.35 7.77 -12.19
CA GLU A 326 -29.69 8.32 -12.40
C GLU A 326 -30.79 7.55 -11.63
N ILE A 327 -30.42 7.04 -10.45
CA ILE A 327 -31.32 6.35 -9.51
C ILE A 327 -31.65 7.25 -8.32
N HIS A 328 -32.81 7.04 -7.70
CA HIS A 328 -33.28 7.81 -6.55
C HIS A 328 -33.04 7.08 -5.21
N ASP A 329 -33.07 5.74 -5.23
CA ASP A 329 -32.75 4.85 -4.08
C ASP A 329 -31.75 3.77 -4.52
N TRP A 330 -30.78 3.44 -3.66
CA TRP A 330 -29.82 2.35 -3.89
C TRP A 330 -30.49 0.98 -4.14
N ARG A 331 -31.71 0.77 -3.67
CA ARG A 331 -32.53 -0.42 -3.98
C ARG A 331 -32.87 -0.55 -5.46
N GLU A 332 -32.79 0.53 -6.24
CA GLU A 332 -32.88 0.47 -7.69
C GLU A 332 -31.61 -0.12 -8.31
N ALA A 333 -30.43 0.14 -7.73
CA ALA A 333 -29.19 -0.48 -8.17
C ALA A 333 -29.21 -2.01 -8.03
N ALA A 334 -29.93 -2.54 -7.03
CA ALA A 334 -30.14 -3.99 -6.88
C ALA A 334 -30.83 -4.60 -8.13
N LYS A 335 -31.67 -3.83 -8.81
CA LYS A 335 -32.45 -4.26 -9.99
C LYS A 335 -31.70 -4.15 -11.31
N PHE A 336 -30.49 -3.57 -11.33
CA PHE A 336 -29.68 -3.42 -12.56
C PHE A 336 -29.50 -4.76 -13.27
N SER A 337 -29.42 -4.75 -14.60
CA SER A 337 -29.10 -5.97 -15.36
C SER A 337 -27.60 -6.25 -15.33
N GLN A 338 -27.13 -7.46 -15.68
CA GLN A 338 -25.70 -7.80 -15.63
C GLN A 338 -24.82 -6.82 -16.44
N LYS A 339 -25.29 -6.36 -17.60
CA LYS A 339 -24.59 -5.37 -18.46
C LYS A 339 -24.47 -3.98 -17.83
N ASP A 340 -25.33 -3.65 -16.86
CA ASP A 340 -25.33 -2.34 -16.18
C ASP A 340 -24.49 -2.38 -14.88
N ARG A 341 -23.87 -3.54 -14.58
CA ARG A 341 -23.12 -3.80 -13.34
C ARG A 341 -21.61 -3.94 -13.54
N ASP A 342 -21.03 -3.15 -14.44
CA ASP A 342 -19.60 -2.86 -14.44
C ASP A 342 -19.25 -1.95 -13.23
N LEU A 343 -19.51 -2.50 -12.04
CA LEU A 343 -19.54 -1.86 -10.74
C LEU A 343 -18.92 -2.83 -9.73
N LEU A 344 -17.93 -2.35 -8.99
CA LEU A 344 -17.33 -3.03 -7.86
C LEU A 344 -18.01 -2.57 -6.57
N LEU A 345 -18.40 -3.51 -5.73
CA LEU A 345 -18.67 -3.24 -4.31
C LEU A 345 -17.39 -3.51 -3.52
N LYS A 346 -16.98 -2.56 -2.68
CA LYS A 346 -15.81 -2.67 -1.81
C LYS A 346 -16.18 -2.23 -0.41
N VAL A 347 -16.00 -3.11 0.58
CA VAL A 347 -16.05 -2.69 1.98
C VAL A 347 -14.97 -1.63 2.21
N SER A 348 -15.33 -0.52 2.83
CA SER A 348 -14.43 0.59 3.09
C SER A 348 -13.74 0.44 4.43
N GLY A 349 -12.42 0.24 4.38
CA GLY A 349 -11.52 0.30 5.54
C GLY A 349 -11.95 -0.56 6.74
N PHE A 350 -11.13 -0.51 7.80
CA PHE A 350 -11.44 -1.05 9.13
C PHE A 350 -12.21 -2.41 9.18
N SER A 351 -11.81 -3.38 8.38
CA SER A 351 -12.50 -4.68 8.29
C SER A 351 -11.50 -5.78 7.91
N PRO A 352 -11.62 -7.00 8.47
CA PRO A 352 -10.83 -8.16 8.04
C PRO A 352 -11.09 -8.57 6.59
N LEU A 353 -12.18 -8.08 5.99
CA LEU A 353 -12.47 -8.27 4.56
C LEU A 353 -11.70 -7.28 3.67
N GLY A 354 -11.05 -6.27 4.26
CA GLY A 354 -10.36 -5.19 3.55
C GLY A 354 -9.11 -5.62 2.78
N TRP A 355 -8.55 -6.81 3.09
CA TRP A 355 -7.36 -7.39 2.47
C TRP A 355 -7.71 -8.51 1.46
N GLY A 356 -7.02 -8.53 0.30
CA GLY A 356 -6.85 -9.74 -0.51
C GLY A 356 -8.10 -10.23 -1.24
N SER A 357 -8.73 -9.37 -2.04
CA SER A 357 -9.94 -9.60 -2.86
C SER A 357 -11.20 -10.07 -2.12
N ARG A 358 -11.12 -10.46 -0.84
CA ARG A 358 -12.23 -10.98 -0.01
C ARG A 358 -13.41 -10.01 0.14
N GLY A 359 -13.12 -8.71 0.27
CA GLY A 359 -14.13 -7.65 0.42
C GLY A 359 -14.56 -6.99 -0.88
N ILE A 360 -14.23 -7.58 -2.05
CA ILE A 360 -14.52 -7.00 -3.36
C ILE A 360 -15.46 -7.91 -4.15
N ALA A 361 -16.49 -7.33 -4.76
CA ALA A 361 -17.39 -8.05 -5.65
C ALA A 361 -17.65 -7.27 -6.93
N LEU A 362 -17.51 -7.93 -8.10
CA LEU A 362 -17.86 -7.36 -9.40
C LEU A 362 -19.29 -7.73 -9.74
N GLY A 363 -20.18 -6.73 -9.84
CA GLY A 363 -21.61 -6.97 -10.03
C GLY A 363 -21.96 -7.72 -11.31
N ALA A 364 -21.20 -7.53 -12.39
CA ALA A 364 -21.37 -8.23 -13.66
C ALA A 364 -21.13 -9.75 -13.55
N ASP A 365 -20.33 -10.19 -12.58
CA ASP A 365 -20.01 -11.61 -12.37
C ASP A 365 -20.97 -12.30 -11.39
N LEU A 366 -21.87 -11.54 -10.78
CA LEU A 366 -22.80 -12.08 -9.79
C LEU A 366 -24.15 -12.42 -10.42
N PRO A 367 -24.77 -13.55 -10.00
CA PRO A 367 -26.19 -13.76 -10.18
C PRO A 367 -27.01 -12.62 -9.59
N HIS A 368 -28.20 -12.36 -10.14
CA HIS A 368 -29.05 -11.25 -9.71
C HIS A 368 -29.32 -11.26 -8.19
N ALA A 369 -29.72 -12.40 -7.65
CA ALA A 369 -30.03 -12.56 -6.23
C ALA A 369 -28.84 -12.27 -5.31
N GLU A 370 -27.62 -12.65 -5.72
CA GLU A 370 -26.41 -12.40 -4.93
C GLU A 370 -26.00 -10.92 -4.96
N TRP A 371 -26.18 -10.25 -6.11
CA TRP A 371 -25.98 -8.80 -6.21
C TRP A 371 -26.96 -8.03 -5.32
N GLU A 372 -28.25 -8.35 -5.41
CA GLU A 372 -29.30 -7.74 -4.59
C GLU A 372 -29.01 -7.93 -3.09
N LYS A 373 -28.65 -9.16 -2.68
CA LYS A 373 -28.27 -9.47 -1.30
C LYS A 373 -27.11 -8.58 -0.82
N ARG A 374 -26.09 -8.37 -1.66
CA ARG A 374 -24.92 -7.53 -1.30
C ARG A 374 -25.27 -6.05 -1.21
N ILE A 375 -26.13 -5.53 -2.08
CA ILE A 375 -26.62 -4.16 -1.99
C ILE A 375 -27.41 -3.98 -0.69
N ASN A 376 -28.36 -4.86 -0.39
CA ASN A 376 -29.17 -4.78 0.83
C ASN A 376 -28.28 -4.85 2.08
N HIS A 377 -27.33 -5.80 2.11
CA HIS A 377 -26.38 -5.91 3.21
C HIS A 377 -25.53 -4.64 3.40
N ALA A 378 -25.06 -4.03 2.31
CA ALA A 378 -24.29 -2.79 2.36
C ALA A 378 -25.10 -1.61 2.91
N LEU A 379 -26.40 -1.54 2.59
CA LEU A 379 -27.30 -0.52 3.12
C LEU A 379 -27.62 -0.74 4.60
N GLU A 380 -27.84 -1.99 5.01
CA GLU A 380 -28.14 -2.37 6.41
C GLU A 380 -26.94 -2.15 7.35
N THR A 381 -25.73 -2.38 6.85
CA THR A 381 -24.50 -2.30 7.66
C THR A 381 -23.77 -0.97 7.57
N PHE A 382 -24.32 0.00 6.83
CA PHE A 382 -23.64 1.25 6.47
C PHE A 382 -22.96 1.97 7.65
N ASP A 383 -23.64 2.10 8.79
CA ASP A 383 -23.11 2.81 9.97
C ASP A 383 -21.99 2.05 10.72
N SER A 384 -21.81 0.76 10.42
CA SER A 384 -20.83 -0.12 11.07
C SER A 384 -19.73 -0.63 10.14
N SER A 385 -20.01 -0.74 8.83
CA SER A 385 -19.09 -1.23 7.82
C SER A 385 -19.47 -0.60 6.46
N PRO A 386 -19.17 0.70 6.26
CA PRO A 386 -19.53 1.40 5.04
C PRO A 386 -18.99 0.67 3.81
N THR A 387 -19.77 0.66 2.72
CA THR A 387 -19.37 0.10 1.43
C THR A 387 -19.33 1.21 0.39
N ILE A 388 -18.28 1.21 -0.44
CA ILE A 388 -18.27 2.01 -1.66
C ILE A 388 -18.68 1.18 -2.86
N MET A 389 -19.34 1.81 -3.82
CA MET A 389 -19.47 1.30 -5.17
C MET A 389 -18.50 2.06 -6.06
N GLN A 390 -17.82 1.38 -6.97
CA GLN A 390 -16.83 1.97 -7.85
C GLN A 390 -17.03 1.46 -9.27
N ARG A 391 -16.89 2.33 -10.28
CA ARG A 391 -16.86 1.89 -11.68
C ARG A 391 -15.74 0.86 -11.90
N PHE A 392 -16.09 -0.32 -12.40
CA PHE A 392 -15.10 -1.32 -12.78
C PHE A 392 -14.37 -0.87 -14.05
N GLN A 393 -13.07 -1.12 -14.09
CA GLN A 393 -12.22 -0.85 -15.26
C GLN A 393 -11.49 -2.13 -15.61
N LYS A 394 -11.66 -2.59 -16.85
CA LYS A 394 -11.03 -3.81 -17.33
C LYS A 394 -9.56 -3.51 -17.64
N GLY A 395 -8.65 -4.25 -16.99
CA GLY A 395 -7.22 -4.12 -17.27
C GLY A 395 -6.86 -4.59 -18.68
N SER A 396 -5.85 -4.00 -19.30
CA SER A 396 -5.30 -4.47 -20.58
C SER A 396 -4.55 -5.78 -20.42
N LEU A 397 -4.36 -6.47 -21.55
CA LEU A 397 -3.59 -7.70 -21.64
C LEU A 397 -2.19 -7.39 -22.14
N PHE A 398 -1.21 -8.02 -21.51
CA PHE A 398 0.22 -7.89 -21.81
C PHE A 398 0.80 -9.28 -21.96
N ASP A 399 1.68 -9.45 -22.94
CA ASP A 399 2.45 -10.67 -23.09
C ASP A 399 3.70 -10.58 -22.20
N HIS A 400 3.89 -11.57 -21.33
CA HIS A 400 5.09 -11.68 -20.49
C HIS A 400 5.57 -13.12 -20.42
N GLN A 401 6.88 -13.34 -20.52
CA GLN A 401 7.46 -14.68 -20.48
C GLN A 401 7.64 -15.17 -19.05
N TYR A 402 7.42 -16.46 -18.81
CA TYR A 402 7.64 -17.12 -17.54
C TYR A 402 8.14 -18.55 -17.72
N TRP A 403 8.80 -19.07 -16.70
CA TRP A 403 9.22 -20.45 -16.63
C TRP A 403 8.07 -21.32 -16.13
N ASP A 404 7.56 -22.20 -16.98
CA ASP A 404 6.54 -23.18 -16.57
C ASP A 404 7.20 -24.27 -15.72
N PRO A 405 6.82 -24.43 -14.45
CA PRO A 405 7.38 -25.46 -13.59
C PRO A 405 7.10 -26.89 -14.09
N ASN A 406 6.06 -27.09 -14.91
CA ASN A 406 5.69 -28.44 -15.38
C ASN A 406 6.53 -28.91 -16.56
N SER A 407 6.72 -28.05 -17.58
CA SER A 407 7.54 -28.40 -18.75
C SER A 407 9.01 -28.00 -18.61
N ASN A 408 9.35 -27.15 -17.63
CA ASN A 408 10.66 -26.51 -17.49
C ASN A 408 11.08 -25.74 -18.77
N GLU A 409 10.09 -25.19 -19.46
CA GLU A 409 10.27 -24.37 -20.67
C GLU A 409 9.77 -22.94 -20.43
N LEU A 410 10.23 -22.03 -21.28
CA LEU A 410 9.76 -20.66 -21.29
C LEU A 410 8.44 -20.57 -22.07
N LYS A 411 7.39 -20.08 -21.41
CA LYS A 411 6.06 -19.85 -22.01
C LYS A 411 5.71 -18.38 -21.94
N THR A 412 4.85 -17.94 -22.85
CA THR A 412 4.27 -16.59 -22.83
C THR A 412 2.92 -16.65 -22.13
N MET A 413 2.75 -15.81 -21.11
CA MET A 413 1.45 -15.52 -20.51
C MET A 413 0.89 -14.25 -21.15
N ASN A 414 -0.33 -14.34 -21.67
CA ASN A 414 -1.15 -13.18 -21.95
C ASN A 414 -1.96 -12.86 -20.68
N GLY A 415 -1.61 -11.77 -19.99
CA GLY A 415 -2.08 -11.52 -18.64
C GLY A 415 -2.40 -10.06 -18.34
N ARG A 416 -3.21 -9.85 -17.29
CA ARG A 416 -3.52 -8.51 -16.77
C ARG A 416 -2.46 -8.09 -15.77
N VAL A 417 -2.05 -6.83 -15.86
CA VAL A 417 -1.00 -6.28 -15.00
C VAL A 417 -1.58 -5.40 -13.91
N ARG A 418 -1.24 -5.73 -12.67
CA ARG A 418 -1.28 -4.81 -11.53
C ARG A 418 0.13 -4.34 -11.24
N LEU A 419 0.37 -3.04 -11.41
CA LEU A 419 1.64 -2.39 -11.13
C LEU A 419 1.55 -1.68 -9.78
N CYS A 420 2.45 -2.04 -8.86
CA CYS A 420 2.53 -1.47 -7.52
C CYS A 420 3.84 -0.68 -7.39
N PRO A 421 3.87 0.61 -7.77
CA PRO A 421 5.01 1.49 -7.49
C PRO A 421 5.12 1.78 -5.99
N TYR A 422 6.34 1.80 -5.47
CA TYR A 422 6.64 2.17 -4.09
C TYR A 422 7.22 3.58 -4.05
N PHE A 423 6.45 4.48 -3.46
CA PHE A 423 6.87 5.85 -3.21
C PHE A 423 7.25 6.03 -1.76
N PHE A 424 8.46 6.53 -1.52
CA PHE A 424 8.93 6.87 -0.18
C PHE A 424 8.87 8.37 0.03
N VAL A 425 8.28 8.79 1.15
CA VAL A 425 8.16 10.19 1.55
C VAL A 425 9.42 10.56 2.33
N GLU A 426 10.34 11.25 1.65
CA GLU A 426 11.54 11.82 2.23
C GLU A 426 11.27 13.30 2.60
N PRO A 427 12.06 13.94 3.48
CA PRO A 427 11.73 15.28 4.02
C PRO A 427 11.39 16.36 2.99
N ASN A 428 11.99 16.29 1.80
CA ASN A 428 11.84 17.31 0.75
C ASN A 428 11.14 16.83 -0.52
N HIS A 429 10.94 15.52 -0.70
CA HIS A 429 10.42 14.97 -1.96
C HIS A 429 9.84 13.56 -1.78
N VAL A 430 9.05 13.13 -2.76
CA VAL A 430 8.48 11.79 -2.84
C VAL A 430 9.17 11.06 -3.98
N THR A 431 9.74 9.87 -3.71
CA THR A 431 10.62 9.20 -4.67
C THR A 431 10.14 7.80 -5.00
N LEU A 432 10.12 7.47 -6.30
CA LEU A 432 9.88 6.13 -6.81
C LEU A 432 11.13 5.27 -6.59
N ARG A 433 11.02 4.19 -5.80
CA ARG A 433 12.18 3.36 -5.41
C ARG A 433 12.08 1.89 -5.81
N GLY A 434 10.96 1.53 -6.42
CA GLY A 434 10.70 0.21 -6.97
C GLY A 434 9.29 0.16 -7.52
N ALA A 435 9.03 -0.79 -8.41
CA ALA A 435 7.69 -1.08 -8.87
C ALA A 435 7.53 -2.58 -9.11
N LEU A 436 6.63 -3.19 -8.36
CA LEU A 436 6.33 -4.61 -8.49
C LEU A 436 5.21 -4.80 -9.52
N ALA A 437 5.48 -5.58 -10.56
CA ALA A 437 4.44 -6.00 -11.49
C ALA A 437 3.93 -7.39 -11.09
N THR A 438 2.62 -7.50 -10.89
CA THR A 438 1.89 -8.76 -10.81
C THR A 438 1.17 -8.98 -12.13
N ILE A 439 1.55 -10.02 -12.88
CA ILE A 439 0.88 -10.41 -14.13
C ILE A 439 0.06 -11.67 -13.85
N ALA A 440 -1.27 -11.55 -13.90
CA ALA A 440 -2.19 -12.67 -13.70
C ALA A 440 -2.80 -13.13 -15.04
N PRO A 441 -3.14 -14.42 -15.20
CA PRO A 441 -3.77 -14.95 -16.41
C PRO A 441 -5.02 -14.17 -16.85
N ALA A 442 -5.28 -14.11 -18.16
CA ALA A 442 -6.34 -13.28 -18.75
C ALA A 442 -7.78 -13.54 -18.23
N ASP A 443 -8.06 -14.76 -17.75
CA ASP A 443 -9.32 -15.16 -17.13
C ASP A 443 -9.51 -14.53 -15.74
N LYS A 444 -8.43 -14.10 -15.08
CA LYS A 444 -8.49 -13.40 -13.80
C LYS A 444 -8.89 -11.94 -14.02
N LYS A 445 -9.89 -11.49 -13.25
CA LYS A 445 -10.32 -10.08 -13.21
C LYS A 445 -9.79 -9.35 -11.99
N PHE A 446 -9.64 -10.05 -10.86
CA PHE A 446 -8.97 -9.55 -9.68
C PHE A 446 -7.50 -9.96 -9.73
N VAL A 447 -6.62 -8.97 -9.92
CA VAL A 447 -5.18 -9.21 -10.02
C VAL A 447 -4.55 -9.00 -8.65
N HIS A 448 -4.01 -10.05 -8.06
CA HIS A 448 -3.26 -10.02 -6.80
C HIS A 448 -2.18 -11.12 -6.82
N GLY A 449 -1.32 -11.17 -5.80
CA GLY A 449 -0.34 -12.25 -5.68
C GLY A 449 -1.03 -13.60 -5.53
N MET A 450 -0.80 -14.50 -6.48
CA MET A 450 -1.35 -15.86 -6.58
C MET A 450 -0.32 -16.79 -7.25
N SER A 451 -0.45 -18.09 -7.03
CA SER A 451 0.52 -19.10 -7.50
C SER A 451 0.68 -19.19 -9.01
N ASP A 452 -0.37 -18.84 -9.75
CA ASP A 452 -0.42 -18.80 -11.20
C ASP A 452 -0.10 -17.41 -11.77
N ALA A 453 0.30 -16.44 -10.94
CA ALA A 453 0.75 -15.13 -11.37
C ALA A 453 2.28 -15.03 -11.43
N ILE A 454 2.76 -14.13 -12.29
CA ILE A 454 4.17 -13.74 -12.39
C ILE A 454 4.37 -12.52 -11.50
N LEU A 455 5.38 -12.55 -10.62
CA LEU A 455 5.81 -11.41 -9.82
C LEU A 455 7.26 -11.06 -10.20
N VAL A 456 7.45 -9.86 -10.73
CA VAL A 456 8.75 -9.37 -11.23
C VAL A 456 8.94 -7.89 -10.87
N PRO A 457 10.20 -7.41 -10.74
CA PRO A 457 10.44 -5.98 -10.68
C PRO A 457 10.14 -5.36 -12.04
N SER A 458 9.99 -4.04 -12.06
CA SER A 458 9.80 -3.29 -13.30
C SER A 458 11.10 -2.61 -13.73
N LYS A 459 11.28 -2.42 -15.04
CA LYS A 459 12.44 -1.76 -15.63
C LYS A 459 12.04 -0.64 -16.58
N ILE A 460 12.95 0.30 -16.77
CA ILE A 460 12.83 1.33 -17.80
C ILE A 460 13.13 0.71 -19.16
N GLN A 461 12.26 0.94 -20.13
CA GLN A 461 12.46 0.59 -21.54
C GLN A 461 12.57 1.84 -22.42
#